data_AF-A0A537XE95-F1
#
_entry.id   AF-A0A537XE95-F1
#
_cell.length_a   1.000
_cell.length_b   1.000
_cell.length_c   1.000
_cell.angle_alpha   90.00
_cell.angle_beta   90.00
_cell.angle_gamma   90.00
#
_symmetry.space_group_name_H-M   'P 1'
#
loop_
_entity.id
_entity.type
_entity.pdbx_description
1 polymer ?
#
loop_
_entity_poly.entity_id
_entity_poly.type
_entity_poly.pdbx_seq_one_letter_code
_entity_poly.pdbx_strand_id
1 'polypeptide(L)' 'MRSPSGREAVLEAEPDRVYVDRQTGEEMEVTGMVLPLAPSPSQLPWAVENLRSCSWCGQLAQKDLNDCPHCGRRMAAFVA' A
#
# COMPACT_ATOMS: atom_id res chain seq x y z
N MET A 1 -4.06 0.40 12.94
CA MET A 1 -4.80 -0.37 13.97
C MET A 1 -3.98 -1.60 14.27
N ARG A 2 -3.69 -1.90 15.54
CA ARG A 2 -2.90 -3.09 15.94
C ARG A 2 -3.87 -4.23 16.23
N SER A 3 -3.52 -5.46 15.87
CA SER A 3 -4.35 -6.63 16.21
C SER A 3 -4.55 -6.71 17.73
N PRO A 4 -5.72 -7.13 18.25
CA PRO A 4 -5.97 -7.24 19.69
C PRO A 4 -5.00 -8.17 20.42
N SER A 5 -4.46 -9.19 19.72
CA SER A 5 -3.45 -10.11 20.23
C SER A 5 -2.02 -9.53 20.18
N GLY A 6 -1.81 -8.40 19.49
CA GLY A 6 -0.51 -7.76 19.32
C GLY A 6 0.50 -8.55 18.47
N ARG A 7 0.06 -9.63 17.83
CA ARG A 7 0.88 -10.47 16.94
C ARG A 7 0.80 -9.97 15.51
N GLU A 8 1.97 -9.89 14.89
CA GLU A 8 2.17 -9.42 13.51
C GLU A 8 3.22 -10.33 12.85
N ALA A 9 3.03 -10.61 11.56
CA ALA A 9 3.99 -11.34 10.75
C ALA A 9 4.19 -10.60 9.42
N VAL A 10 5.43 -10.60 8.92
CA VAL A 10 5.78 -10.05 7.60
C VAL A 10 6.12 -11.22 6.69
N LEU A 11 5.32 -11.39 5.65
CA LEU A 11 5.47 -12.42 4.63
C LEU A 11 4.91 -11.93 3.30
N GLU A 12 5.25 -12.62 2.21
CA GLU A 12 4.58 -12.39 0.92
C GLU A 12 3.13 -12.84 1.01
N ALA A 13 2.21 -11.91 0.74
CA ALA A 13 0.79 -12.19 0.74
C ALA A 13 0.35 -12.80 -0.61
N GLU A 14 -0.38 -13.91 -0.54
CA GLU A 14 -1.02 -14.55 -1.68
C GLU A 14 -2.45 -14.01 -1.83
N PRO A 15 -2.92 -13.77 -3.06
CA PRO A 15 -4.30 -13.41 -3.31
C PRO A 15 -5.26 -14.47 -2.74
N ASP A 16 -6.35 -14.00 -2.12
CA ASP A 16 -7.44 -14.83 -1.59
C ASP A 16 -7.05 -15.84 -0.50
N ARG A 17 -5.81 -15.77 0.01
CA ARG A 17 -5.34 -16.65 1.09
C ARG A 17 -5.81 -16.13 2.44
N VAL A 18 -6.48 -16.99 3.21
CA VAL A 18 -6.78 -16.75 4.62
C VAL A 18 -5.55 -17.09 5.45
N TYR A 19 -5.05 -16.11 6.20
CA TYR A 19 -3.94 -16.27 7.12
C TYR A 19 -4.45 -16.51 8.53
N VAL A 20 -3.83 -17.43 9.26
CA VAL A 20 -4.21 -17.76 10.64
C VAL A 20 -3.00 -17.75 11.56
N ASP A 21 -3.18 -17.30 12.80
CA ASP A 21 -2.18 -17.45 13.86
C ASP A 21 -2.00 -18.94 14.17
N ARG A 22 -0.78 -19.45 14.04
CA ARG A 22 -0.46 -20.86 14.25
C ARG A 22 -0.74 -21.35 15.69
N GLN A 23 -0.73 -20.46 16.68
CA GLN A 23 -0.95 -20.82 18.09
C GLN A 23 -2.43 -20.81 18.46
N THR A 24 -3.20 -19.84 17.97
CA THR A 24 -4.61 -19.63 18.39
C THR A 24 -5.62 -20.09 17.34
N GLY A 25 -5.22 -20.17 16.06
CA GLY A 25 -6.11 -20.42 14.93
C GLY A 25 -6.94 -19.20 14.52
N GLU A 26 -6.71 -18.03 15.13
CA GLU A 26 -7.43 -16.79 14.78
C GLU A 26 -7.03 -16.31 13.38
N GLU A 27 -8.01 -15.81 12.61
CA GLU A 27 -7.75 -15.19 11.31
C GLU A 27 -6.94 -13.89 11.48
N MET A 28 -5.93 -13.72 10.64
CA MET A 28 -5.11 -12.51 10.59
C MET A 28 -5.58 -11.60 9.46
N GLU A 29 -5.64 -10.30 9.76
CA GLU A 29 -5.90 -9.25 8.78
C GLU A 29 -4.60 -8.83 8.07
N VAL A 30 -4.63 -8.70 6.75
CA VAL A 30 -3.53 -8.13 5.98
C VAL A 30 -3.57 -6.60 6.13
N THR A 31 -2.72 -6.07 6.99
CA THR A 31 -2.71 -4.64 7.35
C THR A 31 -1.72 -3.78 6.56
N GLY A 32 -0.85 -4.41 5.76
CA GLY A 32 0.21 -3.70 5.06
C GLY A 32 0.79 -4.48 3.89
N MET A 33 1.52 -3.75 3.04
CA MET A 33 2.11 -4.25 1.82
C MET A 33 3.44 -3.53 1.59
N VAL A 34 4.46 -4.27 1.18
CA VAL A 34 5.74 -3.67 0.81
C VAL A 34 5.60 -3.00 -0.55
N LEU A 35 5.91 -1.71 -0.60
CA LEU A 35 5.90 -0.90 -1.82
C LEU A 35 7.35 -0.69 -2.31
N PRO A 36 7.56 -0.54 -3.63
CA PRO A 36 6.56 -0.49 -4.70
C PRO A 36 6.01 -1.87 -5.08
N LEU A 37 4.71 -1.96 -5.31
CA LEU A 37 4.12 -3.08 -6.04
C LEU A 37 4.63 -3.04 -7.49
N ALA A 38 5.45 -4.00 -7.87
CA ALA A 38 5.76 -4.22 -9.27
C ALA A 38 4.54 -4.87 -9.97
N PRO A 39 4.19 -4.47 -11.20
CA PRO A 39 4.77 -3.35 -11.95
C PRO A 39 4.13 -2.01 -11.55
N SER A 40 4.97 -1.03 -11.21
CA SER A 40 4.53 0.37 -11.08
C SER A 40 4.91 1.11 -12.37
N PRO A 41 4.01 1.95 -12.95
CA PRO A 41 4.36 2.79 -14.10
C PRO A 41 5.34 3.92 -13.74
N SER A 42 5.62 4.14 -12.45
CA SER A 42 6.57 5.16 -11.99
C SER A 42 8.00 4.69 -12.14
N GLN A 43 8.87 5.59 -12.57
CA GLN A 43 10.32 5.37 -12.65
C GLN A 43 11.06 5.88 -11.41
N LEU A 44 10.36 6.50 -10.47
CA LEU A 44 10.96 7.02 -9.25
C LEU A 44 11.06 5.94 -8.15
N PRO A 45 12.15 5.96 -7.35
CA PRO A 45 12.24 5.17 -6.13
C PRO A 45 11.13 5.54 -5.14
N TRP A 46 10.66 4.55 -4.37
CA TRP A 46 9.67 4.76 -3.32
C TRP A 46 10.29 5.43 -2.08
N ALA A 47 10.47 6.74 -2.16
CA ALA A 47 11.04 7.59 -1.11
C ALA A 47 10.13 8.79 -0.87
N VAL A 48 10.11 9.34 0.35
CA VAL A 48 9.16 10.38 0.79
C VAL A 48 9.17 11.59 -0.16
N GLU A 49 10.35 12.01 -0.59
CA GLU A 49 10.60 13.10 -1.54
C GLU A 49 10.06 12.85 -2.97
N ASN A 50 9.69 11.61 -3.28
CA ASN A 50 9.10 11.20 -4.55
C ASN A 50 7.61 10.92 -4.44
N LEU A 51 7.01 11.09 -3.27
CA LEU A 51 5.59 10.84 -3.04
C LEU A 51 4.80 12.14 -3.01
N ARG A 52 3.55 12.04 -3.45
CA ARG A 52 2.50 13.07 -3.37
C ARG A 52 1.21 12.42 -2.87
N SER A 53 0.35 13.21 -2.24
CA SER A 53 -1.00 12.75 -1.91
C SER A 53 -1.92 12.85 -3.12
N CYS A 54 -2.76 11.84 -3.32
CA CYS A 54 -3.84 11.90 -4.29
C CYS A 54 -4.90 12.90 -3.84
N SER A 55 -5.27 13.84 -4.72
CA SER A 55 -6.28 14.87 -4.45
C SER A 55 -7.71 14.31 -4.29
N TRP A 56 -7.93 13.02 -4.51
CA TRP A 56 -9.23 12.36 -4.42
C TRP A 56 -9.36 11.40 -3.23
N CYS A 57 -8.40 10.49 -3.06
CA CYS A 57 -8.47 9.46 -2.01
C CYS A 57 -7.44 9.66 -0.88
N GLY A 58 -6.57 10.67 -0.97
CA GLY A 58 -5.54 10.95 0.04
C GLY A 58 -4.38 9.96 0.10
N GLN A 59 -4.43 8.85 -0.63
CA GLN A 59 -3.35 7.86 -0.66
C GLN A 59 -2.07 8.42 -1.29
N LEU A 60 -0.92 7.90 -0.85
CA LEU A 60 0.39 8.26 -1.40
C LEU A 60 0.60 7.61 -2.77
N ALA A 61 1.04 8.41 -3.73
CA ALA A 61 1.41 7.97 -5.08
C ALA A 61 2.72 8.66 -5.49
N GLN A 62 3.47 8.07 -6.43
CA GLN A 62 4.68 8.73 -6.93
C GLN A 62 4.35 10.00 -7.73
N LYS A 63 5.23 11.00 -7.62
CA LYS A 63 5.01 12.36 -8.19
C LYS A 63 5.07 12.41 -9.72
N ASP A 64 5.69 11.44 -10.36
CA ASP A 64 5.75 11.27 -11.81
C ASP A 64 4.46 10.65 -12.40
N LEU A 65 3.54 10.17 -11.56
CA LEU A 65 2.25 9.66 -11.99
C LEU A 65 1.22 10.78 -12.13
N ASN A 66 0.47 10.74 -13.22
CA ASN A 66 -0.69 11.60 -13.44
C ASN A 66 -1.99 10.96 -12.90
N ASP A 67 -2.10 9.64 -13.00
CA ASP A 67 -3.27 8.87 -12.57
C ASP A 67 -2.95 8.10 -11.29
N CYS A 68 -3.85 8.12 -10.31
CA CYS A 68 -3.61 7.51 -9.02
C CYS A 68 -3.63 5.97 -9.13
N PRO A 69 -2.57 5.25 -8.71
CA PRO A 69 -2.53 3.79 -8.81
C PRO A 69 -3.52 3.09 -7.86
N HIS A 70 -4.06 3.80 -6.86
CA HIS A 70 -5.00 3.25 -5.88
C HIS A 70 -6.46 3.41 -6.28
N CYS A 71 -6.83 4.53 -6.91
CA CYS A 71 -8.23 4.83 -7.26
C CYS A 71 -8.50 5.07 -8.75
N GLY A 72 -7.46 5.04 -9.59
CA GLY A 72 -7.55 5.17 -11.05
C GLY A 72 -7.89 6.58 -11.57
N ARG A 73 -8.13 7.56 -10.68
CA ARG A 73 -8.48 8.92 -11.09
C ARG A 73 -7.25 9.76 -11.42
N ARG A 74 -7.40 10.66 -12.40
CA ARG A 74 -6.40 11.69 -12.68
C ARG A 74 -6.25 12.65 -11.51
N MET A 75 -5.04 12.78 -11.01
CA MET A 75 -4.70 13.67 -9.90
C MET A 75 -4.54 15.12 -10.41
N ALA A 76 -4.73 16.10 -9.52
CA ALA A 76 -4.44 17.50 -9.83
C ALA A 76 -2.98 17.70 -10.29
N ALA A 77 -2.67 18.83 -10.94
CA ALA A 77 -1.28 19.15 -11.27
C ALA A 77 -0.43 19.15 -9.99
N PHE A 78 0.73 18.49 -10.03
CA PHE A 78 1.67 18.54 -8.92
C PHE A 78 2.37 19.90 -8.95
N VAL A 79 2.17 20.70 -7.91
CA VAL A 79 2.89 21.95 -7.67
C VAL A 79 3.79 21.69 -6.47
N ALA A 80 5.10 21.72 -6.72
CA ALA A 80 6.14 21.43 -5.73
C ALA A 80 6.33 22.58 -4.74
#